data_AF-A0A538HCP0-F1
#
_entry.id   AF-A0A538HCP0-F1
#
_cell.length_a   1.000
_cell.length_b   1.000
_cell.length_c   1.000
_cell.angle_alpha   90.00
_cell.angle_beta   90.00
_cell.angle_gamma   90.00
#
_symmetry.space_group_name_H-M   'P 1'
#
loop_
_entity.id
_entity.type
_entity.pdbx_description
1 polymer ?
#
loop_
_entity_poly.entity_id
_entity_poly.type
_entity_poly.pdbx_seq_one_letter_code
_entity_poly.pdbx_strand_id
1 'polypeptide(L)' 'MAEFRTTDVGDSVEPGTKVEVRSRFERSWARGFEIAEVVEAGYRIRRLSDGSILPLDFSADDVRAEKKKSDFWWY' A
#
# COMPACT_ATOMS: atom_id res chain seq x y z
N MET A 1 -10.22 2.64 32.29
CA MET A 1 -9.12 2.09 31.48
C MET A 1 -9.76 1.69 30.15
N ALA A 2 -9.75 2.58 29.16
CA ALA A 2 -10.50 2.37 27.93
C ALA A 2 -9.73 1.44 26.99
N GLU A 3 -10.35 0.31 26.68
CA GLU A 3 -9.87 -0.68 25.73
C GLU A 3 -10.20 -0.19 24.32
N PHE A 4 -9.18 0.18 23.53
CA PHE A 4 -9.38 0.44 22.10
C PHE A 4 -9.45 -0.89 21.36
N ARG A 5 -10.64 -1.50 21.33
CA ARG A 5 -10.95 -2.57 20.39
C ARG A 5 -11.59 -2.00 19.13
N THR A 6 -10.96 -2.36 18.02
CA THR A 6 -11.47 -2.47 16.65
C THR A 6 -11.83 -1.17 15.91
N THR A 7 -11.02 -0.86 14.92
CA THR A 7 -11.56 -0.71 13.56
C THR A 7 -10.91 -1.77 12.69
N ASP A 8 -11.71 -2.76 12.31
CA ASP A 8 -11.55 -3.51 11.07
C ASP A 8 -11.37 -2.50 9.93
N VAL A 9 -10.13 -2.30 9.47
CA VAL A 9 -9.84 -1.55 8.24
C VAL A 9 -9.44 -2.62 7.23
N GLY A 10 -10.44 -3.14 6.51
CA GLY A 10 -10.35 -4.30 5.64
C GLY A 10 -9.40 -4.22 4.43
N ASP A 11 -8.44 -3.30 4.40
CA ASP A 11 -7.29 -3.32 3.47
C ASP A 11 -6.15 -2.42 4.01
N SER A 12 -5.90 -2.39 5.33
CA SER A 12 -4.74 -1.69 5.88
C SER A 12 -3.45 -2.39 5.46
N VAL A 13 -2.93 -1.94 4.33
CA VAL A 13 -1.69 -2.44 3.76
C VAL A 13 -0.53 -2.03 4.68
N GLU A 14 0.22 -3.01 5.18
CA GLU A 14 1.26 -2.77 6.19
C GLU A 14 2.48 -2.02 5.59
N PRO A 15 3.16 -1.14 6.37
CA PRO A 15 4.42 -0.55 5.94
C PRO A 15 5.46 -1.64 5.64
N GLY A 16 6.17 -1.51 4.52
CA GLY A 16 7.05 -2.55 3.97
C GLY A 16 6.35 -3.52 3.00
N THR A 17 5.03 -3.42 2.82
CA THR A 17 4.31 -4.20 1.82
C THR A 17 4.49 -3.58 0.44
N LYS A 18 4.77 -4.44 -0.54
CA LYS A 18 4.85 -4.03 -1.95
C LYS A 18 3.46 -3.70 -2.47
N VAL A 19 3.35 -2.55 -3.11
CA VAL A 19 2.10 -2.02 -3.65
C VAL A 19 2.28 -1.62 -5.10
N GLU A 20 1.16 -1.58 -5.78
CA GLU A 20 1.02 -1.04 -7.11
C GLU A 20 0.24 0.26 -7.00
N VAL A 21 0.75 1.32 -7.63
CA VAL A 21 0.13 2.65 -7.62
C VAL A 21 -0.46 2.94 -8.98
N ARG A 22 -1.69 3.45 -9.00
CA ARG A 22 -2.33 3.87 -10.24
C ARG A 22 -1.75 5.21 -10.70
N SER A 23 -1.12 5.22 -11.88
CA SER A 23 -0.70 6.47 -12.51
C SER A 23 -1.90 7.15 -13.17
N ARG A 24 -2.24 8.37 -12.74
CA ARG A 24 -3.29 9.18 -13.38
C ARG A 24 -3.02 9.51 -14.85
N PHE A 25 -1.74 9.52 -15.24
CA PHE A 25 -1.29 9.86 -16.58
C PHE A 25 -1.44 8.69 -17.55
N GLU A 26 -1.05 7.48 -17.10
CA GLU A 26 -1.03 6.30 -17.96
C GLU A 26 -2.25 5.38 -17.78
N ARG A 27 -3.16 5.75 -16.86
CA ARG A 27 -4.33 4.93 -16.43
C ARG A 27 -3.94 3.47 -16.14
N SER A 28 -2.69 3.25 -15.75
CA SER A 28 -2.06 1.95 -15.59
C SER A 28 -1.52 1.82 -14.17
N TRP A 29 -1.48 0.59 -13.68
CA TRP A 29 -0.90 0.25 -12.39
C TRP A 29 0.61 0.12 -12.55
N ALA A 30 1.35 0.95 -11.83
CA ALA A 30 2.78 0.90 -11.78
C ALA A 30 3.19 0.08 -10.53
N ARG A 31 3.93 -1.00 -10.75
CA ARG A 31 4.52 -1.84 -9.70
C ARG A 31 5.87 -1.31 -9.25
N GLY A 32 6.43 -1.94 -8.21
CA GLY A 32 7.74 -1.55 -7.67
C GLY A 32 7.64 -0.38 -6.71
N PHE A 33 6.53 -0.32 -5.98
CA PHE A 33 6.33 0.61 -4.89
C PHE A 33 6.17 -0.17 -3.60
N GLU A 34 6.41 0.49 -2.48
CA GLU A 34 6.31 -0.09 -1.15
C GLU A 34 5.71 0.95 -0.21
N ILE A 35 4.92 0.54 0.77
CA ILE A 35 4.40 1.47 1.77
C ILE A 35 5.53 1.87 2.70
N ALA A 36 5.87 3.15 2.70
CA ALA A 36 6.80 3.72 3.66
C ALA A 36 6.12 3.92 5.01
N GLU A 37 4.90 4.45 4.99
CA GLU A 37 4.16 4.82 6.19
C GLU A 37 2.66 4.84 5.89
N VAL A 38 1.87 4.31 6.84
CA VAL A 38 0.41 4.38 6.82
C VAL A 38 0.00 5.59 7.65
N VAL A 39 -0.78 6.50 7.06
CA VAL A 39 -1.31 7.69 7.75
C VAL A 39 -2.83 7.66 7.72
N GLU A 40 -3.49 8.34 8.66
CA GLU A 40 -4.97 8.32 8.72
C GLU A 40 -5.63 8.92 7.47
N ALA A 41 -4.93 9.80 6.75
CA ALA A 41 -5.40 10.41 5.52
C ALA A 41 -5.10 9.59 4.24
N GLY A 42 -4.33 8.50 4.31
CA GLY A 42 -3.89 7.73 3.14
C GLY A 42 -2.57 6.98 3.36
N TYR A 43 -1.79 6.83 2.29
CA TYR A 43 -0.55 6.06 2.32
C TYR A 43 0.63 6.84 1.73
N ARG A 44 1.75 6.84 2.44
CA ARG A 44 3.04 7.28 1.89
C ARG A 44 3.72 6.12 1.24
N ILE A 45 4.09 6.33 -0.02
CA ILE A 45 4.63 5.28 -0.85
C ILE A 45 6.05 5.61 -1.25
N ARG A 46 6.93 4.63 -1.05
CA ARG A 46 8.29 4.63 -1.55
C ARG A 46 8.34 3.97 -2.91
N ARG A 47 8.89 4.66 -3.89
CA ARG A 47 9.16 4.08 -5.21
C ARG A 47 10.47 3.32 -5.15
N LEU A 48 10.45 2.00 -5.26
CA LEU A 48 11.67 1.18 -5.26
C LEU A 48 12.56 1.46 -6.49
N SER A 49 12.00 1.99 -7.58
CA SER A 49 12.76 2.32 -8.79
C SER A 49 13.83 3.38 -8.58
N ASP A 50 13.60 4.34 -7.66
CA ASP A 50 14.53 5.45 -7.38
C ASP A 50 14.88 5.54 -5.88
N GLY A 51 14.18 4.77 -5.03
CA GLY A 51 14.33 4.80 -3.58
C GLY A 51 13.67 6.02 -2.91
N SER A 52 13.11 6.95 -3.68
CA SER A 52 12.46 8.16 -3.19
C SER A 52 11.03 7.90 -2.70
N ILE A 53 10.67 8.53 -1.57
CA ILE A 53 9.31 8.58 -1.05
C ILE A 53 8.56 9.65 -1.84
N LEU A 54 7.42 9.30 -2.40
CA LEU A 54 6.59 10.31 -3.07
C LEU A 54 6.04 11.28 -2.01
N PRO A 55 6.17 12.60 -2.22
CA PRO A 55 5.60 13.60 -1.31
C PRO A 55 4.07 13.70 -1.41
N LEU A 56 3.45 12.83 -2.21
CA LEU A 56 2.01 12.75 -2.39
C LEU A 56 1.47 11.61 -1.53
N ASP A 57 0.48 11.92 -0.72
CA ASP A 57 -0.40 10.94 -0.08
C ASP A 57 -1.27 10.26 -1.14
N PHE A 58 -1.23 8.93 -1.17
CA PHE A 58 -2.10 8.15 -2.04
C PHE A 58 -3.28 7.61 -1.23
N SER A 59 -4.48 7.83 -1.74
CA SER A 59 -5.70 7.23 -1.20
C SER A 59 -5.70 5.72 -1.41
N ALA A 60 -6.40 4.99 -0.55
CA ALA A 60 -6.59 3.54 -0.68
C ALA A 60 -7.15 3.10 -2.05
N ASP A 61 -7.85 3.99 -2.78
CA ASP A 61 -8.37 3.70 -4.12
C ASP A 61 -7.29 3.71 -5.23
N ASP A 62 -6.25 4.54 -5.04
CA ASP A 62 -5.11 4.67 -5.97
C ASP A 62 -3.96 3.72 -5.63
N VAL A 63 -4.05 3.01 -4.50
CA VAL A 63 -3.05 2.06 -4.00
C VAL A 63 -3.67 0.68 -3.96
N ARG A 64 -2.98 -0.28 -4.55
CA ARG A 64 -3.38 -1.67 -4.45
C ARG A 64 -2.25 -2.46 -3.85
N ALA A 65 -2.52 -3.21 -2.79
CA ALA A 65 -1.60 -4.23 -2.31
C ALA A 65 -1.27 -5.16 -3.48
N GLU A 66 0.02 -5.31 -3.80
CA GLU A 66 0.47 -6.39 -4.68
C GLU A 66 0.10 -7.66 -3.90
N LYS A 67 -1.05 -8.26 -4.24
CA LYS A 67 -1.39 -9.57 -3.69
C LYS A 67 -0.27 -10.47 -4.15
N LYS A 68 0.73 -10.68 -3.29
CA LYS A 68 1.58 -11.84 -3.39
C LYS A 68 0.59 -12.97 -3.51
N LYS A 69 0.59 -13.62 -4.67
CA LYS A 69 0.17 -15.00 -4.69
C LYS A 69 1.05 -15.67 -3.64
N SER A 70 0.52 -15.83 -2.43
CA SER A 70 0.75 -17.02 -1.65
C SER A 70 0.15 -18.16 -2.47
N ASP A 71 0.81 -18.44 -3.59
CA ASP A 71 0.94 -19.77 -4.11
C ASP A 71 1.81 -20.50 -3.07
N PHE A 72 1.47 -21.76 -2.82
CA PHE A 72 2.13 -22.70 -1.93
C PHE A 72 1.69 -22.68 -0.44
N TRP A 73 0.61 -23.41 -0.11
CA TRP A 73 0.69 -24.69 0.63
C TRP A 73 -0.70 -25.28 0.96
N TRP A 74 -1.16 -26.28 0.22
CA TRP A 74 -1.61 -27.53 0.85
C TRP A 74 -1.13 -28.69 -0.02
N TYR A 75 -0.41 -29.59 0.63
CA TYR A 75 -0.03 -30.91 0.15
C TYR A 75 -1.19 -31.87 0.43
#